data_AF-A0A350T0F2-F1
#
_entry.id   AF-A0A350T0F2-F1
#
_cell.length_a   1.000
_cell.length_b   1.000
_cell.length_c   1.000
_cell.angle_alpha   90.00
_cell.angle_beta   90.00
_cell.angle_gamma   90.00
#
_symmetry.space_group_name_H-M   'P 1'
#
loop_
_entity.id
_entity.type
_entity.pdbx_description
1 polymer ?
#
loop_
_entity_poly.entity_id
_entity_poly.type
_entity_poly.pdbx_seq_one_letter_code
_entity_poly.pdbx_strand_id
1 'polypeptide(L)'
;MSEAISNPKPEVGAADAARLQAELASTRRQLADARRELDAFAYSVSHDLRGPLRALNGFSKLLNDEARGVLTADTADYLARIVGATHRLELLLEDLLILSRAGRATLQVQTIDLGAMAREVAASLAAAEPARRIDWQIADLRVQADPGGGGGGGAAQ
;
A
#
# COMPACT_ATOMS: atom_id res chain seq x y z
N MET A 1 39.11 -38.44 -38.60
CA MET A 1 38.42 -39.26 -37.58
C MET A 1 37.72 -38.27 -36.66
N SER A 2 36.45 -37.95 -36.95
CA SER A 2 35.67 -36.94 -36.23
C SER A 2 34.62 -37.68 -35.42
N GLU A 3 34.83 -37.77 -34.11
CA GLU A 3 33.91 -38.41 -33.19
C GLU A 3 32.79 -37.42 -32.87
N ALA A 4 31.60 -37.68 -33.41
CA ALA A 4 30.42 -36.89 -33.13
C ALA A 4 30.02 -37.11 -31.67
N ILE A 5 30.15 -36.07 -30.85
CA ILE A 5 29.56 -35.99 -29.51
C ILE A 5 28.04 -36.03 -29.68
N SER A 6 27.47 -37.24 -29.60
CA SER A 6 26.03 -37.43 -29.46
C SER A 6 25.66 -37.00 -28.04
N ASN A 7 25.29 -35.72 -27.90
CA ASN A 7 24.67 -35.24 -26.69
C ASN A 7 23.16 -35.52 -26.81
N PRO A 8 22.56 -36.47 -26.06
CA PRO A 8 21.14 -36.72 -26.16
C PRO A 8 20.37 -35.50 -25.65
N LYS A 9 19.57 -34.88 -26.53
CA LYS A 9 18.57 -33.89 -26.10
C LYS A 9 17.64 -34.55 -25.09
N PRO A 10 17.31 -33.91 -23.95
CA PRO A 10 16.29 -34.43 -23.08
C PRO A 10 14.94 -34.34 -23.80
N GLU A 11 14.44 -35.46 -24.30
CA GLU A 11 13.05 -35.58 -24.74
C GLU A 11 12.16 -35.60 -23.50
N VAL A 12 11.80 -34.41 -23.02
CA VAL A 12 10.64 -34.27 -22.13
C VAL A 12 9.43 -34.59 -23.01
N GLY A 13 8.86 -35.78 -22.86
CA GLY A 13 7.72 -36.22 -23.66
C GLY A 13 6.54 -35.27 -23.52
N ALA A 14 5.74 -35.09 -24.58
CA ALA A 14 4.58 -34.19 -24.58
C ALA A 14 3.60 -34.47 -23.41
N ALA A 15 3.54 -35.72 -22.92
CA ALA A 15 2.78 -36.11 -21.74
C ALA A 15 3.32 -35.52 -20.43
N ASP A 16 4.65 -35.47 -20.25
CA ASP A 16 5.28 -34.84 -19.09
C ASP A 16 5.11 -33.32 -19.12
N ALA A 17 5.25 -32.69 -20.29
CA ALA A 17 4.99 -31.26 -20.46
C ALA A 17 3.53 -30.89 -20.12
N ALA A 18 2.56 -31.70 -20.57
CA ALA A 18 1.14 -31.49 -20.24
C ALA A 18 0.87 -31.67 -18.72
N ARG A 19 1.50 -32.65 -18.07
CA ARG A 19 1.38 -32.86 -16.61
C ARG A 19 1.93 -31.66 -15.84
N LEU A 20 3.15 -31.21 -16.17
CA LEU A 20 3.75 -30.03 -15.52
C LEU A 20 2.90 -28.77 -15.74
N GLN A 21 2.33 -28.58 -16.94
CA GLN A 21 1.43 -27.44 -17.20
C GLN A 21 0.15 -27.52 -16.36
N ALA A 22 -0.44 -28.71 -16.21
CA ALA A 22 -1.62 -28.92 -15.38
C ALA A 22 -1.34 -28.68 -13.90
N GLU A 23 -0.19 -29.16 -13.39
CA GLU A 23 0.27 -28.90 -12.03
C GLU A 23 0.49 -27.41 -11.79
N LEU A 24 1.23 -26.72 -12.68
CA LEU A 24 1.43 -25.28 -12.61
C LEU A 24 0.11 -24.50 -12.61
N ALA A 25 -0.84 -24.88 -13.47
CA ALA A 25 -2.15 -24.25 -13.51
C ALA A 25 -2.94 -24.47 -12.20
N SER A 26 -2.83 -25.67 -11.62
CA SER A 26 -3.44 -25.98 -10.33
C SER A 26 -2.86 -25.14 -9.20
N THR A 27 -1.53 -25.09 -9.07
CA THR A 27 -0.83 -24.28 -8.07
C THR A 27 -1.14 -22.79 -8.24
N ARG A 28 -1.19 -22.29 -9.48
CA ARG A 28 -1.57 -20.90 -9.76
C ARG A 28 -3.00 -20.58 -9.30
N ARG A 29 -3.95 -21.50 -9.50
CA ARG A 29 -5.33 -21.34 -9.00
C ARG A 29 -5.37 -21.32 -7.47
N GLN A 30 -4.75 -22.28 -6.80
CA GLN A 30 -4.71 -22.33 -5.34
C GLN A 30 -4.09 -21.06 -4.74
N LEU A 31 -3.00 -20.58 -5.34
CA LEU A 31 -2.38 -19.32 -4.93
C LEU A 31 -3.31 -18.12 -5.15
N ALA A 32 -4.03 -18.08 -6.27
CA ALA A 32 -4.99 -17.01 -6.53
C ALA A 32 -6.17 -17.04 -5.55
N ASP A 33 -6.63 -18.23 -5.17
CA ASP A 33 -7.74 -18.41 -4.23
C ASP A 33 -7.34 -18.00 -2.81
N ALA A 34 -6.20 -18.48 -2.32
CA ALA A 34 -5.65 -18.11 -1.01
C ALA A 34 -5.37 -16.60 -0.90
N ARG A 35 -4.93 -15.97 -2.00
CA ARG A 35 -4.78 -14.51 -2.07
C ARG A 35 -6.12 -13.80 -1.93
N ARG A 36 -7.15 -14.20 -2.70
CA ARG A 36 -8.49 -13.59 -2.59
C ARG A 36 -9.08 -13.72 -1.19
N GLU A 37 -8.84 -14.84 -0.52
CA GLU A 37 -9.27 -15.06 0.86
C GLU A 37 -8.56 -14.11 1.84
N LEU A 38 -7.24 -13.95 1.71
CA LEU A 38 -6.47 -12.98 2.50
C LEU A 38 -7.01 -11.56 2.31
N ASP A 39 -7.39 -11.21 1.08
CA ASP A 39 -7.88 -9.88 0.74
C ASP A 39 -9.25 -9.60 1.36
N ALA A 40 -10.15 -10.56 1.26
CA ALA A 40 -11.47 -10.49 1.86
C ALA A 40 -11.37 -10.38 3.38
N PHE A 41 -10.47 -11.16 3.99
CA PHE A 41 -10.20 -11.11 5.42
C PHE A 41 -9.66 -9.74 5.86
N ALA A 42 -8.60 -9.25 5.21
CA ALA A 42 -7.99 -7.95 5.52
C ALA A 42 -9.01 -6.80 5.35
N TYR A 43 -9.84 -6.86 4.30
CA TYR A 43 -10.90 -5.90 4.06
C TYR A 43 -11.96 -5.91 5.17
N SER A 44 -12.48 -7.09 5.52
CA SER A 44 -13.50 -7.22 6.57
C SER A 44 -13.00 -6.69 7.91
N VAL A 45 -11.82 -7.15 8.36
CA VAL A 45 -11.25 -6.73 9.64
C VAL A 45 -11.02 -5.22 9.68
N SER A 46 -10.47 -4.65 8.62
CA SER A 46 -10.21 -3.20 8.56
C SER A 46 -11.50 -2.38 8.54
N HIS A 47 -12.52 -2.83 7.80
CA HIS A 47 -13.82 -2.20 7.77
C HIS A 47 -14.48 -2.21 9.16
N ASP A 48 -14.51 -3.37 9.81
CA ASP A 48 -15.19 -3.58 11.07
C ASP A 48 -14.51 -2.84 12.23
N LEU A 49 -13.19 -2.64 12.16
CA LEU A 49 -12.44 -1.86 13.14
C LEU A 49 -12.49 -0.34 12.90
N ARG A 50 -12.81 0.12 11.68
CA ARG A 50 -12.86 1.55 11.35
C ARG A 50 -13.96 2.30 12.09
N GLY A 51 -15.09 1.63 12.37
CA GLY A 51 -16.18 2.18 13.17
C GLY A 51 -15.77 2.47 14.62
N PRO A 52 -15.34 1.45 15.39
CA PRO A 52 -14.94 1.64 16.78
C PRO A 52 -13.72 2.56 16.95
N LEU A 53 -12.74 2.55 16.04
CA LEU A 53 -11.59 3.48 16.10
C LEU A 53 -12.02 4.94 15.89
N ARG A 54 -12.91 5.22 14.93
CA ARG A 54 -13.49 6.56 14.75
C ARG A 54 -14.24 7.02 15.99
N ALA A 55 -15.01 6.14 16.62
CA ALA A 55 -15.72 6.46 17.86
C ALA A 55 -14.74 6.79 18.99
N LEU A 56 -13.70 5.98 19.20
CA LEU A 56 -12.65 6.23 20.19
C LEU A 56 -11.95 7.58 19.95
N ASN A 57 -11.60 7.89 18.71
CA ASN A 57 -10.98 9.16 18.35
C ASN A 57 -11.94 10.34 18.62
N GLY A 58 -13.21 10.19 18.25
CA GLY A 58 -14.26 11.19 18.47
C GLY A 58 -14.49 11.49 19.96
N PHE A 59 -14.68 10.45 20.78
CA PHE A 59 -14.83 10.61 22.23
C PHE A 59 -13.57 11.18 22.89
N SER A 60 -12.39 10.77 22.44
CA SER A 60 -11.13 11.29 23.00
C SER A 60 -10.94 12.78 22.69
N LYS A 61 -11.34 13.24 21.49
CA LYS A 61 -11.36 14.66 21.12
C LYS A 61 -12.38 15.45 21.93
N LEU A 62 -13.61 14.95 22.04
CA LEU A 62 -14.66 15.58 22.83
C LEU A 62 -14.23 15.72 24.30
N LEU A 63 -13.67 14.66 24.88
CA LEU A 63 -13.15 14.68 26.25
C LEU A 63 -12.01 15.68 26.41
N ASN A 64 -11.11 15.77 25.44
CA ASN A 64 -10.01 16.74 25.47
C ASN A 64 -10.52 18.19 25.41
N ASP A 65 -11.61 18.44 24.68
CA ASP A 65 -12.21 19.76 24.56
C ASP A 65 -13.05 20.13 25.79
N GLU A 66 -13.85 19.21 26.32
CA GLU A 66 -14.71 19.44 27.50
C GLU A 66 -13.93 19.50 28.81
N ALA A 67 -12.87 18.69 28.96
CA ALA A 67 -12.04 18.66 30.17
C ALA A 67 -10.88 19.67 30.13
N ARG A 68 -10.83 20.54 29.10
CA ARG A 68 -9.76 21.51 28.91
C ARG A 68 -9.71 22.48 30.10
N GLY A 69 -8.60 22.49 30.83
CA GLY A 69 -8.41 23.29 32.05
C GLY A 69 -8.80 22.60 33.36
N VAL A 70 -9.36 21.39 33.31
CA VAL A 70 -9.64 20.53 34.48
C VAL A 70 -8.72 19.30 34.51
N LEU A 71 -8.15 18.92 33.35
CA LEU A 71 -7.13 17.89 33.26
C LEU A 71 -5.85 18.28 34.01
N THR A 72 -5.29 17.33 34.74
CA THR A 72 -3.92 17.44 35.25
C THR A 72 -2.93 17.18 34.10
N ALA A 73 -1.64 17.50 34.31
CA ALA A 73 -0.62 17.20 33.31
C ALA A 73 -0.58 15.69 32.95
N ASP A 74 -0.70 14.82 33.95
CA ASP A 74 -0.67 13.36 33.75
C ASP A 74 -1.89 12.86 32.98
N THR A 75 -3.10 13.35 33.30
CA THR A 75 -4.31 12.90 32.59
C THR A 75 -4.39 13.44 31.18
N ALA A 76 -3.84 14.63 30.93
CA ALA A 76 -3.66 15.16 29.58
C ALA A 76 -2.66 14.31 28.76
N ASP A 77 -1.55 13.86 29.35
CA ASP A 77 -0.60 12.96 28.68
C ASP A 77 -1.24 11.62 28.33
N TYR A 78 -1.98 11.00 29.26
CA TYR A 78 -2.69 9.75 28.99
C TYR A 78 -3.68 9.87 27.84
N LEU A 79 -4.45 10.97 27.80
CA LEU A 79 -5.40 11.23 26.73
C LEU A 79 -4.70 11.41 25.38
N ALA A 80 -3.61 12.16 25.35
CA ALA A 80 -2.79 12.33 24.14
C ALA A 80 -2.24 10.98 23.64
N ARG A 81 -1.79 10.11 24.55
CA ARG A 81 -1.31 8.75 24.23
C ARG A 81 -2.42 7.86 23.67
N ILE A 82 -3.64 7.94 24.22
CA ILE A 82 -4.80 7.20 23.69
C ILE A 82 -5.12 7.65 22.27
N VAL A 83 -5.22 8.96 22.02
CA VAL A 83 -5.47 9.53 20.68
C VAL A 83 -4.38 9.07 19.71
N GLY A 84 -3.11 9.17 20.10
CA GLY A 84 -1.98 8.73 19.28
C GLY A 84 -2.02 7.23 18.96
N ALA A 85 -2.38 6.39 19.94
CA ALA A 85 -2.51 4.95 19.74
C ALA A 85 -3.66 4.59 18.79
N THR A 86 -4.83 5.25 18.92
CA THR A 86 -5.97 5.06 18.01
C THR A 86 -5.59 5.44 16.58
N HIS A 87 -4.91 6.58 16.39
CA HIS A 87 -4.47 6.99 15.06
C HIS A 87 -3.45 6.02 14.46
N ARG A 88 -2.48 5.54 15.27
CA ARG A 88 -1.51 4.54 14.82
C ARG A 88 -2.19 3.24 14.38
N LEU A 89 -3.25 2.81 15.06
CA LEU A 89 -4.02 1.64 14.67
C LEU A 89 -4.76 1.84 13.34
N GLU A 90 -5.32 3.03 13.10
CA GLU A 90 -5.93 3.36 11.80
C GLU A 90 -4.93 3.24 10.65
N LEU A 91 -3.71 3.76 10.83
CA LEU A 91 -2.64 3.66 9.83
C LEU A 91 -2.21 2.22 9.58
N LEU A 92 -2.03 1.41 10.64
CA LEU A 92 -1.67 0.01 10.49
C LEU A 92 -2.73 -0.82 9.75
N LEU A 93 -4.02 -0.50 9.92
CA LEU A 93 -5.10 -1.16 9.18
C LEU A 93 -5.07 -0.77 7.70
N GLU A 94 -4.80 0.50 7.38
CA GLU A 94 -4.65 0.95 5.99
C GLU A 94 -3.42 0.31 5.34
N ASP A 95 -2.28 0.28 6.04
CA ASP A 95 -1.05 -0.37 5.58
C ASP A 95 -1.25 -1.88 5.35
N LEU A 96 -2.01 -2.56 6.23
CA LEU A 96 -2.36 -3.96 6.06
C LEU A 96 -3.21 -4.19 4.81
N LEU A 97 -4.15 -3.30 4.50
CA LEU A 97 -4.92 -3.35 3.25
C LEU A 97 -4.03 -3.16 2.03
N ILE A 98 -3.14 -2.17 2.07
CA ILE A 98 -2.17 -1.92 1.00
C ILE A 98 -1.26 -3.13 0.81
N LEU A 99 -0.73 -3.70 1.89
CA LEU A 99 0.14 -4.86 1.84
C LEU A 99 -0.57 -6.11 1.30
N SER A 100 -1.82 -6.37 1.72
CA SER A 100 -2.62 -7.45 1.13
C SER A 100 -2.77 -7.28 -0.39
N ARG A 101 -2.74 -6.04 -0.88
CA ARG A 101 -2.85 -5.66 -2.30
C ARG A 101 -1.51 -5.61 -3.02
N ALA A 102 -0.41 -5.46 -2.29
CA ALA A 102 0.93 -5.38 -2.84
C ALA A 102 1.30 -6.72 -3.51
N GLY A 103 1.49 -6.69 -4.84
CA GLY A 103 1.73 -7.87 -5.67
C GLY A 103 0.58 -8.24 -6.62
N ARG A 104 -0.53 -7.49 -6.60
CA ARG A 104 -1.65 -7.61 -7.55
C ARG A 104 -1.64 -6.57 -8.67
N ALA A 105 -0.97 -5.44 -8.49
CA ALA A 105 -0.90 -4.40 -9.50
C ALA A 105 -0.02 -4.88 -10.66
N THR A 106 -0.65 -5.16 -11.81
CA THR A 106 0.09 -5.20 -13.07
C THR A 106 0.64 -3.81 -13.30
N LEU A 107 1.97 -3.67 -13.32
CA LEU A 107 2.64 -2.39 -13.55
C LEU A 107 2.05 -1.72 -14.80
N GLN A 108 1.25 -0.67 -14.60
CA GLN A 108 0.73 0.14 -15.70
C GLN A 108 1.79 1.16 -16.07
N VAL A 109 2.79 0.71 -16.82
CA VAL A 109 3.89 1.56 -17.25
C VAL A 109 3.36 2.61 -18.22
N GLN A 110 3.36 3.87 -17.78
CA GLN A 110 3.01 5.01 -18.60
C GLN A 110 4.04 6.13 -18.40
N THR A 111 4.03 7.09 -19.33
CA THR A 111 4.87 8.28 -19.21
C THR A 111 4.27 9.18 -18.14
N ILE A 112 4.99 9.39 -17.04
CA ILE A 112 4.61 10.29 -15.95
C ILE A 112 5.56 11.47 -15.86
N ASP A 113 5.04 12.63 -15.45
CA ASP A 113 5.84 13.81 -15.14
C ASP A 113 6.26 13.77 -13.67
N LEU A 114 7.43 13.16 -13.41
CA LEU A 114 7.96 13.02 -12.06
C LEU A 114 8.34 14.37 -11.45
N GLY A 115 8.73 15.34 -12.28
CA GLY A 115 8.99 16.72 -11.85
C GLY A 115 7.73 17.43 -11.34
N ALA A 116 6.57 17.20 -11.97
CA ALA A 116 5.28 17.70 -11.49
C ALA A 116 4.88 17.07 -10.15
N MET A 117 4.94 15.74 -10.03
CA MET A 117 4.61 15.05 -8.77
C MET A 117 5.53 15.47 -7.62
N ALA A 118 6.83 15.60 -7.86
CA ALA A 118 7.78 16.05 -6.86
C ALA A 118 7.46 17.48 -6.36
N ARG A 119 7.00 18.36 -7.25
CA ARG A 119 6.57 19.72 -6.89
C ARG A 119 5.32 19.72 -6.02
N GLU A 120 4.34 18.87 -6.31
CA GLU A 120 3.12 18.73 -5.49
C GLU A 120 3.47 18.26 -4.07
N VAL A 121 4.34 17.25 -3.95
CA VAL A 121 4.80 16.75 -2.65
C VAL A 121 5.58 17.84 -1.89
N ALA A 122 6.49 18.54 -2.57
CA ALA A 122 7.25 19.64 -1.97
C ALA A 122 6.32 20.76 -1.46
N ALA A 123 5.28 21.11 -2.22
CA ALA A 123 4.28 22.10 -1.81
C ALA A 123 3.47 21.64 -0.59
N SER A 124 3.04 20.38 -0.55
CA SER A 124 2.34 19.79 0.60
C SER A 124 3.20 19.80 1.87
N LEU A 125 4.47 19.42 1.75
CA LEU A 125 5.42 19.44 2.86
C LEU A 125 5.70 20.87 3.35
N ALA A 126 5.86 21.82 2.44
CA ALA A 126 6.05 23.23 2.81
C ALA A 126 4.83 23.81 3.54
N ALA A 127 3.62 23.37 3.18
CA ALA A 127 2.39 23.77 3.87
C ALA A 127 2.26 23.12 5.27
N ALA A 128 2.71 21.88 5.43
CA ALA A 128 2.69 21.17 6.72
C ALA A 128 3.74 21.71 7.71
N GLU A 129 4.91 22.16 7.22
CA GLU A 129 6.02 22.65 8.05
C GLU A 129 6.51 24.05 7.60
N PRO A 130 5.70 25.11 7.71
CA PRO A 130 6.02 26.44 7.15
C PRO A 130 7.25 27.11 7.79
N ALA A 131 7.64 26.70 9.00
CA ALA A 131 8.84 27.20 9.66
C ALA A 131 10.14 26.61 9.09
N ARG A 132 10.06 25.51 8.32
CA ARG A 132 11.23 24.80 7.80
C ARG A 132 11.65 25.38 6.46
N ARG A 133 12.87 25.91 6.41
CA ARG A 133 13.45 26.46 5.17
C ARG A 133 14.16 25.35 4.40
N ILE A 134 13.60 24.96 3.26
CA ILE A 134 14.17 23.95 2.35
C ILE A 134 14.28 24.58 0.96
N ASP A 135 15.45 24.43 0.34
CA ASP A 135 15.65 24.75 -1.08
C ASP A 135 15.41 23.49 -1.92
N TRP A 136 14.39 23.52 -2.78
CA TRP A 136 13.97 22.36 -3.58
C TRP A 136 14.53 22.48 -5.00
N GLN A 137 15.45 21.60 -5.36
CA GLN A 137 15.94 21.49 -6.73
C GLN A 137 15.23 20.33 -7.42
N ILE A 138 14.22 20.67 -8.24
CA ILE A 138 13.39 19.69 -8.95
C ILE A 138 13.59 19.88 -10.45
N ALA A 139 14.09 18.84 -11.11
CA ALA A 139 14.25 18.82 -12.56
C ALA A 139 12.92 18.49 -13.25
N ASP A 140 12.70 19.02 -14.45
CA ASP A 140 11.62 18.59 -15.33
C ASP A 140 11.97 17.22 -15.91
N LEU A 141 11.44 16.18 -15.28
CA LEU A 141 11.80 14.79 -15.55
C LEU A 141 10.53 13.98 -15.88
N ARG A 142 10.53 13.35 -17.06
CA ARG A 142 9.51 12.39 -17.47
C ARG A 142 10.07 10.98 -17.49
N VAL A 143 9.39 10.04 -16.85
CA VAL A 143 9.83 8.65 -16.72
C VAL A 143 8.71 7.67 -17.08
N GLN A 144 9.11 6.46 -17.45
CA GLN A 144 8.20 5.32 -17.58
C GLN A 144 8.05 4.66 -16.21
N ALA A 145 6.89 4.78 -15.60
CA ALA A 145 6.60 4.20 -14.29
C ALA A 145 5.11 3.91 -14.14
N ASP A 146 4.77 3.09 -13.16
CA ASP A 146 3.39 2.91 -12.71
C ASP A 146 3.04 4.03 -11.73
N PRO A 147 1.99 4.84 -11.98
CA PRO A 147 1.59 5.92 -11.08
C PRO A 147 1.04 5.43 -9.72
N GLY A 148 0.77 4.13 -9.55
CA GLY A 148 0.22 3.56 -8.33
C GLY A 148 -1.26 3.89 -8.19
N GLY A 149 -2.14 2.92 -8.48
CA GLY A 149 -3.60 3.09 -8.36
C GLY A 149 -4.05 3.36 -6.92
N GLY A 150 -4.08 4.64 -6.54
CA GLY A 150 -4.55 5.15 -5.25
C GLY A 150 -5.26 6.49 -5.40
N GLY A 151 -6.47 6.46 -5.99
CA GLY A 151 -7.57 7.42 -5.81
C GLY A 151 -7.31 8.93 -5.95
N GLY A 152 -7.75 9.52 -7.06
CA GLY A 152 -7.99 10.96 -7.22
C GLY A 152 -8.35 11.30 -8.67
N GLY A 153 -9.56 11.82 -8.91
CA GLY A 153 -10.17 11.89 -10.24
C GLY A 153 -9.75 13.05 -11.15
N GLY A 154 -10.27 12.99 -12.39
CA GLY A 154 -10.24 14.04 -13.41
C GLY A 154 -9.03 13.93 -14.34
N ALA A 155 -9.12 14.09 -15.66
CA ALA A 155 -10.22 14.51 -16.50
C ALA A 155 -9.88 14.13 -17.96
N ALA A 156 -10.94 13.95 -18.75
CA ALA A 156 -11.04 14.20 -20.18
C ALA A 156 -9.76 14.11 -21.05
N GLN A 157 -9.78 13.16 -21.99
CA GLN A 157 -10.20 13.45 -23.37
C GLN A 157 -10.55 12.16 -24.11
#